data_AF-A0A532DCJ8-F1
#
_entry.id   AF-A0A532DCJ8-F1
#
_cell.length_a   1.000
_cell.length_b   1.000
_cell.length_c   1.000
_cell.angle_alpha   90.00
_cell.angle_beta   90.00
_cell.angle_gamma   90.00
#
_symmetry.space_group_name_H-M   'P 1'
#
loop_
_entity.id
_entity.type
_entity.pdbx_description
1 polymer ?
#
loop_
_entity_poly.entity_id
_entity_poly.type
_entity_poly.pdbx_seq_one_letter_code
_entity_poly.pdbx_strand_id
1 'polypeptide(L)'
;MARALPSQDSFLWLNQRLATGNVYLNAQYLQPVGVGGKDSFQRLPELGHRMVNVPLFGSPVLFSADSTVNHFYREEGFALSRADLMPSLTIDPIHVGHVLGITPHLRLRETFYTRSAGSKEVAHRETLWAGLEAVSRLARSYTADDGRAVQHTIEPRVIYEYVPPTDQSDIVQVDDVDNLTKKNMVTYSLRSRLMRAERGGASRNLFDLTIAQSYRVGGAQTDAREFPFAGTEQFTTVTQPIQPAAVAVAGKKFSDVWTRAVIGDAATFAPLTPGQPPPTGQTKIGLTVDSFFNPYRGGVSQFNTDLRLQRHNAWYLEVGQRFTHSGNRIRRGDIWNPLSFGEVFAPTRELDFLTIGGAFRTPLGWTIGAKSYYDIRTGNSPELDVAGVYQNDCRCWSLGLYYVKFQDRMQYNFMLSLTGLGATESFGTQIVKALLSPILQGERGLPWPTPFVKRSPPAQPPPATTTP
;
A
#
# COMPACT_ATOMS: atom_id res chain seq x y z
N MET A 1 -12.76 -12.26 12.49
CA MET A 1 -12.10 -11.08 11.88
C MET A 1 -12.95 -9.86 12.19
N ALA A 2 -12.39 -8.83 12.81
CA ALA A 2 -13.05 -7.53 12.93
C ALA A 2 -12.76 -6.73 11.66
N ARG A 3 -13.81 -6.35 10.93
CA ARG A 3 -13.75 -5.38 9.82
C ARG A 3 -13.60 -3.94 10.34
N ALA A 4 -13.56 -3.76 11.66
CA ALA A 4 -13.29 -2.48 12.27
C ALA A 4 -11.81 -2.14 12.05
N LEU A 5 -11.55 -0.93 11.57
CA LEU A 5 -10.25 -0.31 11.81
C LEU A 5 -9.95 -0.44 13.32
N PRO A 6 -8.69 -0.74 13.71
CA PRO A 6 -8.33 -0.89 15.12
C PRO A 6 -8.65 0.38 15.93
N SER A 7 -8.83 1.51 15.26
CA SER A 7 -9.25 2.81 15.78
C SER A 7 -10.21 3.52 14.83
N GLN A 8 -11.03 4.42 15.37
CA GLN A 8 -11.60 5.53 14.60
C GLN A 8 -10.61 6.69 14.59
N ASP A 9 -10.41 7.30 13.43
CA ASP A 9 -9.39 8.33 13.23
C ASP A 9 -10.08 9.66 12.93
N SER A 10 -9.78 10.68 13.74
CA SER A 10 -10.09 12.07 13.47
C SER A 10 -8.82 12.77 13.04
N PHE A 11 -8.81 13.40 11.87
CA PHE A 11 -7.62 14.10 11.39
C PHE A 11 -7.94 15.42 10.70
N LEU A 12 -7.00 16.36 10.83
CA LEU A 12 -6.93 17.60 10.06
C LEU A 12 -5.64 17.55 9.24
N TRP A 13 -5.76 17.69 7.92
CA TRP A 13 -4.63 17.72 7.01
C TRP A 13 -4.68 18.98 6.15
N LEU A 14 -3.68 19.84 6.32
CA LEU A 14 -3.46 21.01 5.47
C LEU A 14 -2.13 20.83 4.75
N ASN A 15 -2.09 21.08 3.45
CA ASN A 15 -0.88 20.91 2.67
C ASN A 15 -0.74 22.03 1.65
N GLN A 16 0.37 22.75 1.72
CA GLN A 16 0.75 23.80 0.79
C GLN A 16 1.90 23.31 -0.08
N ARG A 17 1.69 23.28 -1.39
CA ARG A 17 2.77 23.01 -2.35
C ARG A 17 3.63 24.25 -2.54
N LEU A 18 4.93 24.03 -2.64
CA LEU A 18 5.96 25.02 -2.93
C LEU A 18 6.65 24.66 -4.25
N ALA A 19 7.49 25.54 -4.78
CA ALA A 19 8.22 25.29 -6.04
C ALA A 19 9.14 24.05 -5.95
N THR A 20 9.76 23.82 -4.79
CA THR A 20 10.76 22.78 -4.57
C THR A 20 10.32 21.71 -3.56
N GLY A 21 9.01 21.64 -3.25
CA GLY A 21 8.54 20.78 -2.16
C GLY A 21 7.13 21.07 -1.67
N ASN A 22 6.89 20.77 -0.40
CA ASN A 22 5.64 21.08 0.29
C ASN A 22 5.85 21.26 1.79
N VAL A 23 4.94 22.03 2.40
CA VAL A 23 4.78 22.12 3.85
C VAL A 23 3.38 21.62 4.19
N TYR A 24 3.26 20.86 5.26
CA TYR A 24 1.98 20.34 5.71
C TYR A 24 1.81 20.47 7.22
N LEU A 25 0.56 20.65 7.65
CA LEU A 25 0.12 20.52 9.03
C LEU A 25 -0.80 19.31 9.10
N ASN A 26 -0.47 18.38 9.98
CA ASN A 26 -1.28 17.23 10.31
C ASN A 26 -1.64 17.27 11.80
N ALA A 27 -2.88 16.97 12.12
CA ALA A 27 -3.32 16.77 13.49
C ALA A 27 -4.17 15.51 13.48
N GLN A 28 -3.74 14.44 14.15
CA GLN A 28 -4.39 13.15 14.17
C GLN A 28 -4.70 12.71 15.60
N TYR A 29 -5.97 12.39 15.84
CA TYR A 29 -6.48 11.82 17.08
C TYR A 29 -7.10 10.46 16.77
N LEU A 30 -6.59 9.42 17.43
CA LEU A 30 -7.01 8.04 17.32
C LEU A 30 -7.90 7.69 18.51
N GLN A 31 -9.07 7.12 18.22
CA GLN A 31 -10.00 6.53 19.19
C GLN A 31 -9.96 5.00 19.02
N PRO A 32 -9.19 4.27 19.83
CA PRO A 32 -9.09 2.81 19.73
C PRO A 32 -10.44 2.13 19.94
N VAL A 33 -10.78 1.15 19.09
CA VAL A 33 -12.05 0.36 19.16
C VAL A 33 -11.78 -1.07 19.65
N GLY A 34 -10.56 -1.35 20.12
CA GLY A 34 -10.17 -2.64 20.67
C GLY A 34 -8.93 -2.57 21.55
N VAL A 35 -7.75 -2.41 20.94
CA VAL A 35 -6.46 -2.30 21.64
C VAL A 35 -5.92 -0.89 21.55
N GLY A 36 -5.47 -0.36 22.69
CA GLY A 36 -5.12 1.04 22.89
C GLY A 36 -6.08 1.71 23.86
N GLY A 37 -5.70 2.88 24.38
CA GLY A 37 -6.48 3.58 25.39
C GLY A 37 -5.92 4.96 25.71
N LYS A 38 -6.11 5.37 26.96
CA LYS A 38 -5.71 6.69 27.46
C LYS A 38 -4.21 6.94 27.44
N ASP A 39 -3.43 5.87 27.40
CA ASP A 39 -1.97 5.87 27.36
C ASP A 39 -1.39 5.92 25.93
N SER A 40 -2.25 5.87 24.91
CA SER A 40 -1.85 5.86 23.50
C SER A 40 -1.52 7.26 23.01
N PHE A 41 -0.38 7.40 22.35
CA PHE A 41 0.07 8.67 21.81
C PHE A 41 -0.83 9.17 20.67
N GLN A 42 -1.25 10.43 20.80
CA GLN A 42 -2.00 11.22 19.86
C GLN A 42 -1.05 12.22 19.20
N ARG A 43 -1.12 12.39 17.88
CA ARG A 43 -0.18 13.23 17.13
C ARG A 43 -0.81 14.59 16.85
N LEU A 44 -0.62 15.55 17.75
CA LEU A 44 -1.33 16.82 17.77
C LEU A 44 -0.44 17.97 18.29
N PRO A 45 0.10 18.86 17.44
CA PRO A 45 0.17 18.80 15.98
C PRO A 45 1.46 18.14 15.44
N GLU A 46 1.49 17.85 14.15
CA GLU A 46 2.68 17.58 13.34
C GLU A 46 2.80 18.65 12.25
N LEU A 47 3.90 19.38 12.23
CA LEU A 47 4.29 20.26 11.14
C LEU A 47 5.41 19.57 10.36
N GLY A 48 5.22 19.37 9.07
CA GLY A 48 6.22 18.75 8.20
C GLY A 48 6.59 19.63 7.02
N HIS A 49 7.84 19.52 6.60
CA HIS A 49 8.40 20.15 5.40
C HIS A 49 9.18 19.11 4.62
N ARG A 50 8.92 19.02 3.32
CA ARG A 50 9.63 18.15 2.40
C ARG A 50 10.13 18.98 1.23
N MET A 51 11.44 18.98 1.05
CA MET A 51 12.13 19.59 -0.09
C MET A 51 12.80 18.52 -0.92
N VAL A 52 12.68 18.60 -2.24
CA VAL A 52 13.15 17.56 -3.16
C VAL A 52 14.05 18.13 -4.25
N ASN A 53 15.18 17.45 -4.45
CA ASN A 53 16.09 17.59 -5.60
C ASN A 53 16.49 19.04 -5.94
N VAL A 54 16.88 19.83 -4.95
CA VAL A 54 17.41 21.18 -5.16
C VAL A 54 18.91 21.09 -5.48
N PRO A 55 19.38 21.60 -6.63
CA PRO A 55 20.81 21.61 -6.95
C PRO A 55 21.60 22.45 -5.95
N LEU A 56 22.66 21.88 -5.36
CA LEU A 56 23.54 22.59 -4.44
C LEU A 56 24.63 23.34 -5.18
N PHE A 57 24.70 24.66 -4.98
CA PHE A 57 25.80 25.51 -5.44
C PHE A 57 26.13 25.37 -6.95
N GLY A 58 25.12 25.10 -7.78
CA GLY A 58 25.32 24.86 -9.23
C GLY A 58 26.03 23.56 -9.58
N SER A 59 26.18 22.64 -8.63
CA SER A 59 26.77 21.31 -8.82
C SER A 59 25.71 20.27 -9.23
N PRO A 60 26.11 19.10 -9.76
CA PRO A 60 25.20 17.98 -10.02
C PRO A 60 24.70 17.28 -8.73
N VAL A 61 25.10 17.76 -7.55
CA VAL A 61 24.61 17.25 -6.27
C VAL A 61 23.23 17.82 -5.99
N LEU A 62 22.27 16.92 -5.88
CA LEU A 62 20.88 17.20 -5.55
C LEU A 62 20.68 17.05 -4.05
N PHE A 63 20.19 18.10 -3.41
CA PHE A 63 19.81 18.13 -2.01
C PHE A 63 18.32 17.95 -1.83
N SER A 64 17.95 17.09 -0.91
CA SER A 64 16.59 16.94 -0.41
C SER A 64 16.61 17.05 1.11
N ALA A 65 15.50 17.46 1.71
CA ALA A 65 15.38 17.49 3.16
C ALA A 65 13.94 17.17 3.55
N ASP A 66 13.77 16.18 4.43
CA ASP A 66 12.52 15.95 5.14
C ASP A 66 12.71 16.46 6.57
N SER A 67 11.76 17.23 7.09
CA SER A 67 11.82 17.80 8.43
C SER A 67 10.44 17.77 9.07
N THR A 68 10.33 17.25 10.28
CA THR A 68 9.07 17.21 11.01
C THR A 68 9.25 17.71 12.44
N VAL A 69 8.25 18.43 12.94
CA VAL A 69 8.12 18.79 14.35
C VAL A 69 6.76 18.30 14.83
N ASN A 70 6.79 17.46 15.84
CA ASN A 70 5.64 16.73 16.33
C ASN A 70 5.45 17.00 17.81
N HIS A 71 4.20 17.13 18.24
CA HIS A 71 3.82 16.97 19.63
C HIS A 71 2.94 15.72 19.77
N PHE A 72 3.39 14.84 20.66
CA PHE A 72 2.69 13.62 21.03
C PHE A 72 2.07 13.80 22.41
N TYR A 73 0.74 13.80 22.44
CA TYR A 73 -0.06 13.91 23.65
C TYR A 73 -0.68 12.55 24.01
N ARG A 74 -0.88 12.28 25.29
CA ARG A 74 -1.69 11.16 25.77
C ARG A 74 -2.32 11.56 27.11
N GLU A 75 -3.47 10.98 27.43
CA GLU A 75 -4.20 11.30 28.66
C GLU A 75 -3.47 10.78 29.91
N GLU A 76 -2.92 9.57 29.81
CA GLU A 76 -2.18 8.92 30.88
C GLU A 76 -0.70 8.76 30.53
N GLY A 77 0.18 9.13 31.46
CA GLY A 77 1.63 9.09 31.28
C GLY A 77 2.21 10.48 31.01
N PHE A 78 2.94 10.62 29.91
CA PHE A 78 3.64 11.86 29.58
C PHE A 78 3.48 12.26 28.12
N ALA A 79 3.57 13.57 27.85
CA ALA A 79 3.69 14.12 26.52
C ALA A 79 5.16 14.20 26.07
N LEU A 80 5.36 14.22 24.76
CA LEU A 80 6.67 14.24 24.10
C LEU A 80 6.60 15.16 22.88
N SER A 81 7.53 16.10 22.74
CA SER A 81 7.74 16.73 21.43
C SER A 81 9.00 16.16 20.78
N ARG A 82 8.93 15.95 19.47
CA ARG A 82 10.03 15.45 18.64
C ARG A 82 10.29 16.39 17.49
N ALA A 83 11.54 16.74 17.25
CA ALA A 83 11.99 17.35 16.00
C ALA A 83 12.85 16.33 15.25
N ASP A 84 12.53 16.07 14.00
CA ASP A 84 13.23 15.14 13.10
C ASP A 84 13.72 15.90 11.87
N LEU A 85 15.00 15.81 11.57
CA LEU A 85 15.64 16.48 10.44
C LEU A 85 16.42 15.45 9.64
N MET A 86 16.09 15.29 8.36
CA MET A 86 16.71 14.32 7.48
C MET A 86 17.17 14.97 6.16
N PRO A 87 18.32 15.68 6.17
CA PRO A 87 18.96 16.10 4.93
C PRO A 87 19.49 14.90 4.14
N SER A 88 19.39 15.00 2.82
CA SER A 88 19.70 13.94 1.87
C SER A 88 20.47 14.51 0.69
N LEU A 89 21.54 13.81 0.29
CA LEU A 89 22.37 14.11 -0.86
C LEU A 89 22.30 12.95 -1.83
N THR A 90 22.05 13.27 -3.10
CA THR A 90 22.10 12.33 -4.21
C THR A 90 22.72 13.03 -5.42
N ILE A 91 23.09 12.26 -6.43
CA ILE A 91 23.44 12.78 -7.75
C ILE A 91 22.56 12.12 -8.80
N ASP A 92 22.53 12.68 -10.01
CA ASP A 92 21.99 11.97 -11.16
C ASP A 92 22.78 10.66 -11.40
N PRO A 93 22.16 9.62 -11.95
CA PRO A 93 22.83 8.33 -12.15
C PRO A 93 24.14 8.49 -12.94
N ILE A 94 25.23 7.97 -12.40
CA ILE A 94 26.50 7.84 -13.12
C ILE A 94 26.33 6.68 -14.10
N HIS A 95 26.33 6.99 -15.39
CA HIS A 95 26.15 6.01 -16.44
C HIS A 95 27.49 5.40 -16.85
N VAL A 96 27.63 4.09 -16.69
CA VAL A 96 28.74 3.29 -17.25
C VAL A 96 28.26 2.71 -18.58
N GLY A 97 28.64 3.39 -19.67
CA GLY A 97 28.12 3.10 -21.00
C GLY A 97 26.62 3.35 -21.11
N HIS A 98 25.90 2.46 -21.82
CA HIS A 98 24.46 2.55 -22.04
C HIS A 98 23.65 1.54 -21.22
N VAL A 99 24.30 0.79 -20.33
CA VAL A 99 23.72 -0.41 -19.71
C VAL A 99 23.57 -0.27 -18.20
N LEU A 100 24.48 0.42 -17.52
CA LEU A 100 24.53 0.47 -16.06
C LEU A 100 24.46 1.92 -15.56
N GLY A 101 23.47 2.21 -14.71
CA GLY A 101 23.36 3.46 -13.96
C GLY A 101 23.68 3.20 -12.49
N ILE A 102 24.54 4.02 -11.91
CA ILE A 102 24.95 3.94 -10.50
C ILE A 102 24.58 5.23 -9.79
N THR A 103 23.79 5.13 -8.72
CA THR A 103 23.32 6.27 -7.93
C THR A 103 23.73 6.10 -6.46
N PRO A 104 24.74 6.83 -5.99
CA PRO A 104 25.05 6.91 -4.58
C PRO A 104 24.03 7.81 -3.87
N HIS A 105 23.72 7.46 -2.63
CA HIS A 105 22.85 8.23 -1.75
C HIS A 105 23.45 8.33 -0.35
N LEU A 106 23.36 9.52 0.23
CA LEU A 106 23.71 9.77 1.62
C LEU A 106 22.58 10.53 2.27
N ARG A 107 22.00 9.97 3.33
CA ARG A 107 21.04 10.66 4.19
C ARG A 107 21.64 10.76 5.57
N LEU A 108 21.57 11.94 6.16
CA LEU A 108 21.89 12.15 7.56
C LEU A 108 20.56 12.37 8.27
N ARG A 109 20.45 11.90 9.51
CA ARG A 109 19.25 12.09 10.30
C ARG A 109 19.59 12.48 11.71
N GLU A 110 18.96 13.55 12.16
CA GLU A 110 19.02 14.04 13.52
C GLU A 110 17.62 14.05 14.12
N THR A 111 17.48 13.47 15.30
CA THR A 111 16.21 13.42 16.03
C THR A 111 16.40 13.96 17.44
N PHE A 112 15.64 14.99 17.80
CA PHE A 112 15.60 15.59 19.14
C PHE A 112 14.27 15.32 19.82
N TYR A 113 14.34 15.00 21.11
CA TYR A 113 13.21 14.67 21.96
C TYR A 113 13.24 15.55 23.19
N THR A 114 12.09 16.14 23.57
CA THR A 114 12.02 16.97 24.78
C THR A 114 12.29 16.20 26.07
N ARG A 115 12.29 14.87 26.00
CA ARG A 115 12.60 14.00 27.12
C ARG A 115 13.11 12.62 26.67
N SER A 116 13.82 11.94 27.55
CA SER A 116 14.17 10.52 27.43
C SER A 116 13.03 9.60 27.92
N ALA A 117 13.20 8.31 27.71
CA ALA A 117 12.26 7.28 28.16
C ALA A 117 12.14 7.19 29.68
N GLY A 118 13.24 7.36 30.42
CA GLY A 118 13.30 7.19 31.88
C GLY A 118 13.34 8.49 32.69
N SER A 119 13.69 9.62 32.08
CA SER A 119 13.86 10.90 32.78
C SER A 119 13.10 12.03 32.04
N LYS A 120 13.22 13.26 32.55
CA LYS A 120 12.72 14.49 31.89
C LYS A 120 13.81 15.21 31.09
N GLU A 121 14.99 14.61 30.95
CA GLU A 121 16.12 15.21 30.26
C GLU A 121 15.98 15.06 28.75
N VAL A 122 16.42 16.07 28.00
CA VAL A 122 16.42 16.05 26.53
C VAL A 122 17.20 14.85 26.02
N ALA A 123 16.63 14.13 25.07
CA ALA A 123 17.31 13.04 24.37
C ALA A 123 17.50 13.44 22.90
N HIS A 124 18.58 12.95 22.29
CA HIS A 124 18.83 13.13 20.87
C HIS A 124 19.46 11.87 20.29
N ARG A 125 19.38 11.73 18.97
CA ARG A 125 20.01 10.64 18.24
C ARG A 125 20.34 11.10 16.83
N GLU A 126 21.62 10.92 16.49
CA GLU A 126 22.17 11.11 15.16
C GLU A 126 22.38 9.77 14.46
N THR A 127 22.15 9.72 13.15
CA THR A 127 22.53 8.58 12.32
C THR A 127 22.80 8.98 10.88
N LEU A 128 23.31 8.03 10.11
CA LEU A 128 23.43 8.15 8.66
C LEU A 128 22.90 6.90 7.97
N TRP A 129 22.40 7.09 6.75
CA TRP A 129 22.14 6.04 5.79
C TRP A 129 22.96 6.33 4.55
N ALA A 130 23.96 5.49 4.32
CA ALA A 130 24.76 5.52 3.11
C ALA A 130 24.37 4.33 2.26
N GLY A 131 24.31 4.53 0.95
CA GLY A 131 24.18 3.40 0.07
C GLY A 131 24.34 3.73 -1.40
N LEU A 132 24.25 2.67 -2.18
CA LEU A 132 24.61 2.64 -3.57
C LEU A 132 23.59 1.81 -4.32
N GLU A 133 22.96 2.42 -5.30
CA GLU A 133 22.02 1.75 -6.18
C GLU A 133 22.65 1.55 -7.56
N ALA A 134 22.61 0.32 -8.06
CA ALA A 134 23.00 -0.03 -9.42
C ALA A 134 21.79 -0.59 -10.16
N VAL A 135 21.45 0.00 -11.30
CA VAL A 135 20.31 -0.41 -12.15
C VAL A 135 20.80 -0.63 -13.56
N SER A 136 20.32 -1.71 -14.19
CA SER A 136 20.42 -1.88 -15.64
C SER A 136 19.03 -2.06 -16.22
N ARG A 137 18.83 -1.61 -17.46
CA ARG A 137 17.55 -1.77 -18.17
C ARG A 137 17.81 -2.24 -19.59
N LEU A 138 17.43 -3.47 -19.86
CA LEU A 138 17.55 -4.11 -21.16
C LEU A 138 16.16 -4.23 -21.77
N ALA A 139 15.96 -3.72 -22.98
CA ALA A 139 14.67 -3.79 -23.66
C ALA A 139 14.82 -4.38 -25.07
N ARG A 140 13.89 -5.24 -25.45
CA ARG A 140 13.78 -5.79 -26.80
C ARG A 140 12.34 -5.78 -27.27
N SER A 141 12.12 -5.30 -28.49
CA SER A 141 10.82 -5.35 -29.15
C SER A 141 10.74 -6.56 -30.06
N TYR A 142 9.64 -7.30 -29.95
CA TYR A 142 9.29 -8.44 -30.79
C TYR A 142 8.01 -8.11 -31.55
N THR A 143 7.81 -8.71 -32.72
CA THR A 143 6.54 -8.63 -33.45
C THR A 143 5.75 -9.90 -33.17
N ALA A 144 4.54 -9.78 -32.64
CA ALA A 144 3.63 -10.91 -32.47
C ALA A 144 3.01 -11.34 -33.80
N ASP A 145 2.40 -12.53 -33.85
CA ASP A 145 1.81 -13.11 -35.05
C ASP A 145 0.72 -12.23 -35.69
N ASP A 146 0.06 -11.39 -34.89
CA ASP A 146 -0.95 -10.43 -35.34
C ASP A 146 -0.38 -9.07 -35.79
N GLY A 147 0.95 -8.98 -35.94
CA GLY A 147 1.67 -7.78 -36.35
C GLY A 147 1.87 -6.74 -35.25
N ARG A 148 1.37 -6.96 -34.03
CA ARG A 148 1.53 -6.01 -32.92
C ARG A 148 2.90 -6.14 -32.25
N ALA A 149 3.51 -5.01 -31.90
CA ALA A 149 4.76 -5.00 -31.15
C ALA A 149 4.55 -5.44 -29.69
N VAL A 150 5.44 -6.29 -29.20
CA VAL A 150 5.57 -6.69 -27.80
C VAL A 150 6.95 -6.28 -27.31
N GLN A 151 7.00 -5.32 -26.40
CA GLN A 151 8.23 -4.89 -25.73
C GLN A 151 8.46 -5.72 -24.47
N HIS A 152 9.59 -6.40 -24.42
CA HIS A 152 10.11 -7.03 -23.21
C HIS A 152 11.16 -6.14 -22.59
N THR A 153 11.00 -5.82 -21.30
CA THR A 153 12.00 -5.12 -20.50
C THR A 153 12.45 -6.02 -19.36
N ILE A 154 13.76 -6.12 -19.17
CA ILE A 154 14.40 -6.76 -18.02
C ILE A 154 15.20 -5.68 -17.27
N GLU A 155 14.94 -5.56 -15.98
CA GLU A 155 15.51 -4.52 -15.11
C GLU A 155 16.09 -5.18 -13.85
N PRO A 156 17.36 -5.62 -13.88
CA PRO A 156 18.07 -5.99 -12.66
C PRO A 156 18.46 -4.74 -11.88
N ARG A 157 18.33 -4.83 -10.56
CA ARG A 157 18.66 -3.78 -9.61
C ARG A 157 19.37 -4.37 -8.40
N VAL A 158 20.42 -3.71 -7.95
CA VAL A 158 21.16 -4.05 -6.73
C VAL A 158 21.28 -2.78 -5.89
N ILE A 159 20.96 -2.88 -4.61
CA ILE A 159 21.03 -1.78 -3.66
C ILE A 159 21.87 -2.24 -2.49
N TYR A 160 23.00 -1.58 -2.24
CA TYR A 160 23.76 -1.73 -1.00
C TYR A 160 23.37 -0.61 -0.04
N GLU A 161 23.15 -0.95 1.23
CA GLU A 161 22.74 -0.02 2.27
C GLU A 161 23.48 -0.27 3.57
N TYR A 162 23.94 0.82 4.19
CA TYR A 162 24.62 0.84 5.46
C TYR A 162 24.01 1.89 6.40
N VAL A 163 23.60 1.43 7.59
CA VAL A 163 23.14 2.24 8.73
C VAL A 163 23.89 1.72 9.96
N PRO A 164 24.70 2.55 10.63
CA PRO A 164 25.40 2.13 11.83
C PRO A 164 24.42 1.84 12.98
N PRO A 165 24.81 1.00 13.97
CA PRO A 165 24.06 0.92 15.21
C PRO A 165 24.09 2.26 15.95
N THR A 166 22.97 2.67 16.50
CA THR A 166 22.83 3.85 17.35
C THR A 166 22.27 3.44 18.70
N ASP A 167 22.70 4.11 19.76
CA ASP A 167 22.07 3.92 21.07
C ASP A 167 20.65 4.48 21.05
N GLN A 168 19.71 3.66 21.52
CA GLN A 168 18.28 3.92 21.52
C GLN A 168 17.63 3.47 22.84
N SER A 169 18.42 3.13 23.86
CA SER A 169 17.89 2.70 25.17
C SER A 169 17.02 3.77 25.81
N ASP A 170 17.39 5.03 25.59
CA ASP A 170 16.80 6.18 26.26
C ASP A 170 15.83 6.96 25.36
N ILE A 171 15.59 6.49 24.12
CA ILE A 171 14.68 7.12 23.16
C ILE A 171 13.26 6.60 23.35
N VAL A 172 12.31 7.52 23.60
CA VAL A 172 10.88 7.19 23.64
C VAL A 172 10.43 6.66 22.29
N GLN A 173 9.78 5.51 22.29
CA GLN A 173 9.31 4.85 21.08
C GLN A 173 7.84 5.20 20.84
N VAL A 174 7.54 5.90 19.74
CA VAL A 174 6.19 6.27 19.32
C VAL A 174 5.88 5.68 17.95
N ASP A 175 6.77 5.84 16.97
CA ASP A 175 6.59 5.34 15.61
C ASP A 175 7.91 4.85 14.97
N ASP A 176 7.87 4.52 13.67
CA ASP A 176 9.02 3.98 12.92
C ASP A 176 10.24 4.92 12.88
N VAL A 177 10.09 6.22 13.21
CA VAL A 177 11.22 7.15 13.33
C VAL A 177 12.06 6.85 14.57
N ASP A 178 11.44 6.41 15.65
CA ASP A 178 12.10 6.25 16.95
C ASP A 178 12.87 4.93 17.05
N ASN A 179 12.60 3.98 16.13
CA ASN A 179 13.26 2.68 16.06
C ASN A 179 14.05 2.51 14.76
N LEU A 180 15.34 2.77 14.83
CA LEU A 180 16.29 2.62 13.72
C LEU A 180 17.07 1.32 13.87
N THR A 181 16.72 0.34 13.05
CA THR A 181 17.48 -0.91 12.98
C THR A 181 18.77 -0.67 12.19
N LYS A 182 19.91 -1.11 12.76
CA LYS A 182 21.20 -1.13 12.04
C LYS A 182 21.06 -1.92 10.73
N LYS A 183 21.78 -1.48 9.69
CA LYS A 183 21.69 -2.05 8.34
C LYS A 183 23.08 -2.24 7.77
N ASN A 184 23.35 -3.42 7.24
CA ASN A 184 24.50 -3.67 6.37
C ASN A 184 24.05 -4.76 5.40
N MET A 185 23.48 -4.35 4.28
CA MET A 185 22.64 -5.23 3.48
C MET A 185 22.72 -4.93 2.00
N VAL A 186 22.72 -5.99 1.20
CA VAL A 186 22.57 -5.96 -0.25
C VAL A 186 21.18 -6.48 -0.58
N THR A 187 20.37 -5.67 -1.25
CA THR A 187 19.07 -6.08 -1.79
C THR A 187 19.19 -6.15 -3.30
N TYR A 188 18.90 -7.31 -3.87
CA TYR A 188 18.86 -7.49 -5.32
C TYR A 188 17.44 -7.80 -5.76
N SER A 189 17.08 -7.29 -6.93
CA SER A 189 15.81 -7.57 -7.56
C SER A 189 15.95 -7.69 -9.06
N LEU A 190 15.15 -8.56 -9.66
CA LEU A 190 15.00 -8.69 -11.10
C LEU A 190 13.54 -8.44 -11.45
N ARG A 191 13.28 -7.42 -12.26
CA ARG A 191 11.96 -7.17 -12.84
C ARG A 191 11.95 -7.54 -14.31
N SER A 192 10.93 -8.27 -14.74
CA SER A 192 10.69 -8.64 -16.14
C SER A 192 9.27 -8.22 -16.52
N ARG A 193 9.14 -7.40 -17.56
CA ARG A 193 7.86 -6.84 -17.99
C ARG A 193 7.64 -7.04 -19.48
N LEU A 194 6.46 -7.55 -19.85
CA LEU A 194 5.99 -7.65 -21.22
C LEU A 194 4.83 -6.68 -21.45
N MET A 195 5.03 -5.73 -22.35
CA MET A 195 4.03 -4.75 -22.77
C MET A 195 3.69 -4.94 -24.25
N ARG A 196 2.41 -5.03 -24.59
CA ARG A 196 1.94 -5.12 -25.98
C ARG A 196 1.40 -3.77 -26.43
N ALA A 197 1.74 -3.34 -27.65
CA ALA A 197 1.11 -2.19 -28.28
C ALA A 197 -0.31 -2.56 -28.71
N GLU A 198 -1.27 -1.68 -28.47
CA GLU A 198 -2.66 -1.82 -28.87
C GLU A 198 -3.00 -0.82 -29.99
N ARG A 199 -4.08 -1.11 -30.74
CA ARG A 199 -4.60 -0.18 -31.75
C ARG A 199 -5.01 1.13 -31.07
N GLY A 200 -4.65 2.27 -31.66
CA GLY A 200 -4.93 3.60 -31.10
C GLY A 200 -3.88 4.15 -30.14
N GLY A 201 -2.67 3.57 -30.12
CA GLY A 201 -1.53 4.10 -29.37
C GLY A 201 -1.49 3.74 -27.88
N ALA A 202 -2.47 2.98 -27.39
CA ALA A 202 -2.46 2.43 -26.04
C ALA A 202 -1.46 1.26 -25.91
N SER A 203 -1.06 0.93 -24.68
CA SER A 203 -0.27 -0.27 -24.40
C SER A 203 -0.89 -1.07 -23.25
N ARG A 204 -0.84 -2.39 -23.37
CA ARG A 204 -1.39 -3.35 -22.41
C ARG A 204 -0.26 -4.12 -21.73
N ASN A 205 -0.32 -4.22 -20.40
CA ASN A 205 0.53 -5.15 -19.65
C ASN A 205 0.10 -6.59 -19.92
N LEU A 206 1.03 -7.45 -20.32
CA LEU A 206 0.76 -8.89 -20.45
C LEU A 206 1.30 -9.65 -19.24
N PHE A 207 2.47 -9.23 -18.76
CA PHE A 207 3.20 -9.89 -17.68
C PHE A 207 4.10 -8.86 -16.98
N ASP A 208 4.09 -8.84 -15.66
CA ASP A 208 5.03 -8.09 -14.84
C ASP A 208 5.44 -8.97 -13.66
N LEU A 209 6.70 -9.42 -13.67
CA LEU A 209 7.30 -10.25 -12.63
C LEU A 209 8.38 -9.44 -11.93
N THR A 210 8.35 -9.42 -10.61
CA THR A 210 9.45 -8.91 -9.79
C THR A 210 9.83 -10.00 -8.80
N ILE A 211 11.10 -10.36 -8.78
CA ILE A 211 11.70 -11.23 -7.76
C ILE A 211 12.74 -10.40 -7.02
N ALA A 212 12.75 -10.45 -5.69
CA ALA A 212 13.75 -9.77 -4.89
C ALA A 212 14.12 -10.54 -3.62
N GLN A 213 15.35 -10.34 -3.17
CA GLN A 213 15.85 -10.90 -1.92
C GLN A 213 16.90 -9.96 -1.32
N SER A 214 16.95 -9.90 0.01
CA SER A 214 17.99 -9.19 0.74
C SER A 214 19.00 -10.16 1.36
N TYR A 215 20.26 -9.77 1.35
CA TYR A 215 21.38 -10.46 1.97
C TYR A 215 22.10 -9.53 2.94
N ARG A 216 22.23 -9.94 4.20
CA ARG A 216 22.96 -9.20 5.23
C ARG A 216 24.45 -9.48 5.14
N VAL A 217 25.22 -8.41 4.98
CA VAL A 217 26.68 -8.43 4.95
C VAL A 217 27.18 -8.43 6.39
N GLY A 218 27.97 -9.45 6.76
CA GLY A 218 28.46 -9.64 8.12
C GLY A 218 27.46 -10.38 9.01
N GLY A 219 26.96 -9.72 10.06
CA GLY A 219 26.10 -10.30 11.09
C GLY A 219 24.64 -10.46 10.64
N ALA A 220 23.98 -11.52 11.07
CA ALA A 220 22.54 -11.71 10.90
C ALA A 220 21.75 -10.87 11.92
N GLN A 221 20.48 -10.58 11.61
CA GLN A 221 19.56 -10.01 12.59
C GLN A 221 19.18 -11.11 13.58
N THR A 222 19.59 -10.97 14.84
CA THR A 222 19.33 -11.95 15.90
C THR A 222 18.18 -11.53 16.82
N ASP A 223 17.67 -10.30 16.65
CA ASP A 223 16.59 -9.77 17.47
C ASP A 223 15.52 -9.18 16.56
N ALA A 224 14.26 -9.39 16.89
CA ALA A 224 13.14 -8.75 16.21
C ALA A 224 12.14 -8.24 17.25
N ARG A 225 11.51 -7.10 16.96
CA ARG A 225 10.47 -6.57 17.84
C ARG A 225 9.15 -7.25 17.58
N GLU A 226 8.38 -7.44 18.65
CA GLU A 226 7.03 -7.97 18.57
C GLU A 226 6.11 -6.96 17.88
N PHE A 227 5.41 -7.42 16.86
CA PHE A 227 4.30 -6.71 16.27
C PHE A 227 3.08 -7.00 17.14
N PRO A 228 2.46 -5.98 17.75
CA PRO A 228 1.38 -6.21 18.70
C PRO A 228 0.11 -6.68 17.98
N PHE A 229 -0.50 -7.76 18.44
CA PHE A 229 -1.79 -8.24 17.94
C PHE A 229 -2.91 -7.94 18.94
N ALA A 230 -4.13 -7.79 18.43
CA ALA A 230 -5.30 -7.79 19.27
C ALA A 230 -5.43 -9.13 20.01
N GLY A 231 -5.18 -9.12 21.33
CA GLY A 231 -5.34 -10.28 22.21
C GLY A 231 -4.05 -11.00 22.66
N THR A 232 -2.85 -10.42 22.50
CA THR A 232 -1.66 -10.95 23.18
C THR A 232 -1.69 -10.58 24.67
N GLU A 233 -1.41 -11.54 25.55
CA GLU A 233 -1.40 -11.37 27.03
C GLU A 233 -0.40 -10.31 27.52
N GLN A 234 0.49 -9.84 26.64
CA GLN A 234 1.44 -8.76 26.88
C GLN A 234 0.82 -7.35 26.80
N PHE A 235 -0.50 -7.19 26.96
CA PHE A 235 -1.18 -5.89 26.98
C PHE A 235 -1.92 -5.59 28.28
N THR A 236 -1.70 -6.38 29.34
CA THR A 236 -2.47 -6.29 30.58
C THR A 236 -1.61 -6.06 31.81
N THR A 237 -0.75 -5.02 31.86
CA THR A 237 -0.30 -4.45 33.15
C THR A 237 0.12 -2.99 33.02
N VAL A 238 -0.17 -2.19 34.05
CA VAL A 238 0.21 -0.75 34.23
C VAL A 238 1.75 -0.56 34.39
N THR A 239 2.52 -1.64 34.32
CA THR A 239 3.98 -1.65 34.52
C THR A 239 4.75 -2.21 33.31
N GLN A 240 4.08 -2.52 32.20
CA GLN A 240 4.78 -3.01 31.02
C GLN A 240 5.59 -1.92 30.32
N PRO A 241 6.80 -2.24 29.81
CA PRO A 241 7.62 -1.26 29.12
C PRO A 241 6.88 -0.67 27.93
N ILE A 242 7.22 0.57 27.60
CA ILE A 242 6.78 1.36 26.42
C ILE A 242 7.16 0.63 25.09
N GLN A 243 7.70 -0.59 25.17
CA GLN A 243 8.04 -1.48 24.06
C GLN A 243 7.54 -2.90 24.36
N PRO A 244 7.12 -3.65 23.33
CA PRO A 244 7.37 -5.08 23.36
C PRO A 244 8.89 -5.33 23.35
N ALA A 245 9.36 -6.23 24.21
CA ALA A 245 10.77 -6.60 24.26
C ALA A 245 11.25 -7.06 22.87
N ALA A 246 12.49 -6.72 22.51
CA ALA A 246 13.14 -7.37 21.40
C ALA A 246 13.25 -8.87 21.73
N VAL A 247 12.66 -9.71 20.89
CA VAL A 247 12.67 -11.15 21.06
C VAL A 247 13.82 -11.70 20.23
N ALA A 248 14.61 -12.58 20.82
CA ALA A 248 15.64 -13.30 20.10
C ALA A 248 15.00 -14.11 18.96
N VAL A 249 15.50 -13.92 17.74
CA VAL A 249 15.09 -14.63 16.54
C VAL A 249 16.29 -15.36 15.94
N ALA A 250 16.01 -16.44 15.21
CA ALA A 250 17.04 -17.18 14.50
C ALA A 250 17.72 -16.25 13.48
N GLY A 251 19.03 -16.03 13.64
CA GLY A 251 19.79 -15.16 12.75
C GLY A 251 19.80 -15.65 11.31
N LYS A 252 19.09 -14.96 10.41
CA LYS A 252 19.14 -15.23 8.96
C LYS A 252 20.01 -14.22 8.22
N LYS A 253 20.88 -14.71 7.33
CA LYS A 253 21.67 -13.87 6.42
C LYS A 253 20.87 -13.45 5.19
N PHE A 254 20.23 -14.42 4.54
CA PHE A 254 19.26 -14.18 3.48
C PHE A 254 17.85 -13.99 4.04
N SER A 255 17.10 -13.03 3.50
CA SER A 255 15.65 -12.96 3.67
C SER A 255 14.96 -14.08 2.88
N ASP A 256 13.65 -14.23 3.06
CA ASP A 256 12.84 -14.97 2.08
C ASP A 256 12.92 -14.27 0.71
N VAL A 257 12.74 -15.06 -0.33
CA VAL A 257 12.63 -14.57 -1.71
C VAL A 257 11.22 -14.04 -1.92
N TRP A 258 11.08 -12.74 -2.09
CA TRP A 258 9.82 -12.12 -2.46
C TRP A 258 9.60 -12.25 -3.96
N THR A 259 8.42 -12.71 -4.35
CA THR A 259 7.99 -12.79 -5.75
C THR A 259 6.63 -12.15 -5.91
N ARG A 260 6.53 -11.19 -6.84
CA ARG A 260 5.27 -10.59 -7.29
C ARG A 260 5.11 -10.82 -8.78
N ALA A 261 3.99 -11.39 -9.19
CA ALA A 261 3.63 -11.55 -10.60
C ALA A 261 2.26 -10.93 -10.88
N VAL A 262 2.13 -10.23 -12.00
CA VAL A 262 0.87 -9.72 -12.53
C VAL A 262 0.76 -10.20 -13.98
N ILE A 263 -0.19 -11.09 -14.24
CA ILE A 263 -0.48 -11.62 -15.58
C ILE A 263 -1.79 -11.00 -16.06
N GLY A 264 -1.80 -10.51 -17.30
CA GLY A 264 -2.94 -9.83 -17.89
C GLY A 264 -3.03 -8.34 -17.53
N ASP A 265 -4.22 -7.78 -17.71
CA ASP A 265 -4.44 -6.33 -17.56
C ASP A 265 -4.41 -5.95 -16.08
N ALA A 266 -3.29 -5.41 -15.58
CA ALA A 266 -3.14 -4.99 -14.18
C ALA A 266 -4.24 -4.03 -13.69
N ALA A 267 -4.92 -3.32 -14.60
CA ALA A 267 -6.08 -2.50 -14.30
C ALA A 267 -7.31 -3.31 -13.84
N THR A 268 -7.32 -4.64 -13.96
CA THR A 268 -8.38 -5.49 -13.39
C THR A 268 -8.42 -5.42 -11.87
N PHE A 269 -7.29 -5.13 -11.22
CA PHE A 269 -7.17 -5.09 -9.74
C PHE A 269 -6.93 -3.69 -9.18
N ALA A 270 -6.68 -2.70 -10.04
CA ALA A 270 -6.46 -1.33 -9.60
C ALA A 270 -7.76 -0.72 -9.04
N PRO A 271 -7.71 -0.01 -7.90
CA PRO A 271 -8.82 0.84 -7.49
C PRO A 271 -9.11 1.87 -8.60
N LEU A 272 -10.39 2.03 -8.92
CA LEU A 272 -10.84 2.80 -10.07
C LEU A 272 -10.47 4.28 -9.91
N THR A 273 -9.74 4.84 -10.88
CA THR A 273 -9.40 6.27 -10.88
C THR A 273 -10.57 7.07 -11.49
N PRO A 274 -11.02 8.17 -10.87
CA PRO A 274 -12.06 9.03 -11.45
C PRO A 274 -11.72 9.50 -12.87
N GLY A 275 -12.66 9.38 -13.81
CA GLY A 275 -12.51 9.91 -15.17
C GLY A 275 -11.88 8.96 -16.20
N GLN A 276 -11.50 7.73 -15.83
CA GLN A 276 -11.11 6.73 -16.84
C GLN A 276 -12.34 6.27 -17.65
N PRO A 277 -12.29 6.31 -18.99
CA PRO A 277 -13.38 5.81 -19.81
C PRO A 277 -13.62 4.32 -19.53
N PRO A 278 -14.88 3.85 -19.55
CA PRO A 278 -15.18 2.44 -19.34
C PRO A 278 -14.43 1.61 -20.39
N PRO A 279 -13.76 0.52 -19.99
CA PRO A 279 -12.99 -0.29 -20.91
C PRO A 279 -13.91 -0.88 -21.99
N THR A 280 -13.56 -0.63 -23.24
CA THR A 280 -14.32 -1.06 -24.42
C THR A 280 -14.16 -2.56 -24.67
N GLY A 281 -15.29 -3.29 -24.63
CA GLY A 281 -15.55 -4.52 -25.40
C GLY A 281 -14.77 -5.81 -25.08
N GLN A 282 -13.74 -5.79 -24.24
CA GLN A 282 -12.90 -6.97 -24.01
C GLN A 282 -13.19 -7.69 -22.69
N THR A 283 -13.22 -9.02 -22.74
CA THR A 283 -13.09 -9.86 -21.55
C THR A 283 -11.71 -9.62 -20.95
N LYS A 284 -11.68 -9.20 -19.69
CA LYS A 284 -10.44 -9.02 -18.93
C LYS A 284 -10.21 -10.24 -18.06
N ILE A 285 -9.02 -10.81 -18.21
CA ILE A 285 -8.46 -11.76 -17.26
C ILE A 285 -7.24 -11.11 -16.63
N GLY A 286 -7.18 -11.19 -15.31
CA GLY A 286 -6.03 -10.78 -14.53
C GLY A 286 -5.73 -11.83 -13.48
N LEU A 287 -4.45 -12.09 -13.25
CA LEU A 287 -3.96 -12.88 -12.13
C LEU A 287 -2.87 -12.07 -11.42
N THR A 288 -2.98 -11.94 -10.11
CA THR A 288 -1.90 -11.43 -9.26
C THR A 288 -1.42 -12.53 -8.33
N VAL A 289 -0.11 -12.59 -8.13
CA VAL A 289 0.56 -13.48 -7.18
C VAL A 289 1.53 -12.62 -6.36
N ASP A 290 1.50 -12.75 -5.05
CA ASP A 290 2.47 -12.15 -4.12
C ASP A 290 2.87 -13.21 -3.10
N SER A 291 4.15 -13.53 -3.03
CA SER A 291 4.65 -14.65 -2.24
C SER A 291 6.01 -14.37 -1.62
N PHE A 292 6.27 -15.05 -0.52
CA PHE A 292 7.56 -15.10 0.16
C PHE A 292 7.97 -16.57 0.30
N PHE A 293 9.11 -16.94 -0.27
CA PHE A 293 9.68 -18.28 -0.18
C PHE A 293 10.86 -18.30 0.79
N ASN A 294 10.78 -19.10 1.85
CA ASN A 294 11.84 -19.22 2.85
C ASN A 294 12.87 -20.28 2.42
N PRO A 295 14.10 -19.88 2.03
CA PRO A 295 15.11 -20.80 1.53
C PRO A 295 15.63 -21.76 2.60
N TYR A 296 15.50 -21.44 3.90
CA TYR A 296 15.95 -22.30 5.00
C TYR A 296 14.95 -23.39 5.35
N ARG A 297 13.65 -23.16 5.08
CA ARG A 297 12.59 -24.17 5.26
C ARG A 297 12.32 -24.97 3.98
N GLY A 298 12.63 -24.41 2.80
CA GLY A 298 12.28 -25.01 1.52
C GLY A 298 10.78 -24.89 1.18
N GLY A 299 10.11 -23.84 1.66
CA GLY A 299 8.67 -23.64 1.47
C GLY A 299 8.23 -22.19 1.57
N VAL A 300 7.00 -21.91 1.17
CA VAL A 300 6.42 -20.56 1.25
C VAL A 300 6.12 -20.18 2.70
N SER A 301 6.54 -18.98 3.11
CA SER A 301 6.07 -18.35 4.35
C SER A 301 4.75 -17.65 4.12
N GLN A 302 4.56 -17.01 2.96
CA GLN A 302 3.31 -16.38 2.54
C GLN A 302 3.06 -16.64 1.06
N PHE A 303 1.79 -16.88 0.71
CA PHE A 303 1.37 -17.06 -0.68
C PHE A 303 -0.03 -16.47 -0.87
N ASN A 304 -0.13 -15.40 -1.65
CA ASN A 304 -1.37 -14.70 -1.93
C ASN A 304 -1.61 -14.71 -3.44
N THR A 305 -2.82 -15.05 -3.85
CA THR A 305 -3.23 -15.02 -5.26
C THR A 305 -4.58 -14.37 -5.43
N ASP A 306 -4.80 -13.63 -6.51
CA ASP A 306 -6.13 -13.16 -6.92
C ASP A 306 -6.29 -13.34 -8.42
N LEU A 307 -7.27 -14.13 -8.84
CA LEU A 307 -7.70 -14.32 -10.22
C LEU A 307 -9.01 -13.57 -10.42
N ARG A 308 -9.07 -12.69 -11.42
CA ARG A 308 -10.30 -11.99 -11.81
C ARG A 308 -10.60 -12.20 -13.29
N LEU A 309 -11.83 -12.61 -13.56
CA LEU A 309 -12.45 -12.72 -14.88
C LEU A 309 -13.57 -11.70 -14.96
N GLN A 310 -13.55 -10.83 -15.95
CA GLN A 310 -14.59 -9.80 -16.09
C GLN A 310 -14.97 -9.64 -17.55
N ARG A 311 -16.27 -9.64 -17.85
CA ARG A 311 -16.81 -9.34 -19.17
C ARG A 311 -17.45 -7.97 -19.16
N HIS A 312 -16.70 -6.95 -19.60
CA HIS A 312 -17.15 -5.55 -19.65
C HIS A 312 -17.86 -5.16 -18.34
N ASN A 313 -19.08 -4.62 -18.44
CA ASN A 313 -19.95 -4.28 -17.33
C ASN A 313 -21.08 -5.32 -17.15
N ALA A 314 -20.96 -6.53 -17.71
CA ALA A 314 -22.00 -7.54 -17.61
C ALA A 314 -21.85 -8.37 -16.33
N TRP A 315 -20.64 -8.88 -16.08
CA TRP A 315 -20.32 -9.68 -14.90
C TRP A 315 -18.81 -9.69 -14.61
N TYR A 316 -18.47 -9.99 -13.35
CA TYR A 316 -17.13 -10.42 -12.98
C TYR A 316 -17.18 -11.57 -11.97
N LEU A 317 -16.13 -12.38 -11.98
CA LEU A 317 -15.84 -13.42 -11.01
C LEU A 317 -14.41 -13.22 -10.51
N GLU A 318 -14.20 -13.37 -9.22
CA GLU A 318 -12.93 -13.25 -8.55
C GLU A 318 -12.74 -14.41 -7.57
N VAL A 319 -11.57 -15.03 -7.64
CA VAL A 319 -11.15 -16.08 -6.72
C VAL A 319 -9.79 -15.68 -6.16
N GLY A 320 -9.70 -15.55 -4.85
CA GLY A 320 -8.48 -15.19 -4.15
C GLY A 320 -8.09 -16.25 -3.12
N GLN A 321 -6.80 -16.42 -2.89
CA GLN A 321 -6.27 -17.25 -1.80
C GLN A 321 -5.29 -16.44 -0.97
N ARG A 322 -5.32 -16.61 0.35
CA ARG A 322 -4.37 -16.02 1.29
C ARG A 322 -3.85 -17.11 2.20
N PHE A 323 -2.59 -17.49 2.00
CA PHE A 323 -1.87 -18.41 2.86
C PHE A 323 -0.77 -17.69 3.62
N THR A 324 -0.62 -17.99 4.90
CA THR A 324 0.62 -17.75 5.62
C THR A 324 0.88 -18.85 6.62
N HIS A 325 2.10 -19.36 6.62
CA HIS A 325 2.60 -20.20 7.69
C HIS A 325 2.73 -19.47 9.05
N SER A 326 2.76 -20.23 10.14
CA SER A 326 2.99 -19.69 11.47
C SER A 326 4.43 -19.16 11.69
N GLY A 327 4.58 -18.22 12.63
CA GLY A 327 5.86 -17.65 13.04
C GLY A 327 6.12 -16.23 12.52
N ASN A 328 7.39 -15.82 12.52
CA ASN A 328 7.82 -14.46 12.21
C ASN A 328 7.44 -14.02 10.80
N ARG A 329 7.16 -12.72 10.67
CA ARG A 329 6.84 -12.10 9.38
C ARG A 329 8.04 -11.37 8.82
N ILE A 330 8.13 -11.40 7.50
CA ILE A 330 9.07 -10.54 6.79
C ILE A 330 8.40 -9.21 6.55
N ARG A 331 9.07 -8.15 6.99
CA ARG A 331 8.68 -6.78 6.72
C ARG A 331 9.36 -6.37 5.42
N ARG A 332 8.57 -6.15 4.37
CA ARG A 332 9.03 -5.48 3.15
C ARG A 332 9.08 -3.99 3.39
N GLY A 333 10.24 -3.41 3.10
CA GLY A 333 10.53 -2.00 3.22
C GLY A 333 10.79 -1.55 4.65
N ASP A 334 11.53 -0.46 4.75
CA ASP A 334 11.69 0.34 5.96
C ASP A 334 11.61 1.83 5.59
N ILE A 335 11.83 2.69 6.57
CA ILE A 335 11.83 4.15 6.39
C ILE A 335 12.90 4.66 5.40
N TRP A 336 13.91 3.85 5.08
CA TRP A 336 15.01 4.22 4.19
C TRP A 336 14.75 3.75 2.77
N ASN A 337 14.33 2.49 2.63
CA ASN A 337 14.17 1.80 1.36
C ASN A 337 12.89 0.93 1.36
N PRO A 338 11.95 1.14 0.43
CA PRO A 338 10.72 0.34 0.34
C PRO A 338 10.92 -1.10 -0.18
N LEU A 339 12.10 -1.44 -0.73
CA LEU A 339 12.40 -2.74 -1.32
C LEU A 339 13.24 -3.68 -0.45
N SER A 340 13.82 -3.21 0.66
CA SER A 340 14.61 -4.06 1.57
C SER A 340 13.75 -5.00 2.40
N PHE A 341 14.29 -6.16 2.81
CA PHE A 341 13.56 -7.14 3.61
C PHE A 341 14.17 -7.32 5.01
N GLY A 342 13.39 -6.98 6.04
CA GLY A 342 13.71 -7.20 7.46
C GLY A 342 12.83 -8.28 8.08
N GLU A 343 13.19 -8.75 9.28
CA GLU A 343 12.33 -9.64 10.07
C GLU A 343 11.66 -8.88 11.21
N VAL A 344 10.37 -9.14 11.42
CA VAL A 344 9.61 -8.70 12.60
C VAL A 344 9.05 -9.91 13.32
N PHE A 345 9.16 -9.93 14.65
CA PHE A 345 8.54 -10.98 15.45
C PHE A 345 7.06 -10.69 15.47
N ALA A 346 6.26 -11.55 14.88
CA ALA A 346 4.83 -11.30 14.75
C ALA A 346 4.16 -12.67 14.80
N PRO A 347 3.85 -13.21 16.00
CA PRO A 347 3.27 -14.55 16.16
C PRO A 347 1.89 -14.63 15.50
N THR A 348 1.87 -14.74 14.18
CA THR A 348 0.67 -15.04 13.43
C THR A 348 0.45 -16.53 13.46
N ARG A 349 -0.76 -16.93 13.84
CA ARG A 349 -1.22 -18.29 13.56
C ARG A 349 -1.23 -18.49 12.05
N GLU A 350 -1.04 -19.73 11.64
CA GLU A 350 -1.16 -20.09 10.23
C GLU A 350 -2.56 -19.73 9.71
N LEU A 351 -2.62 -19.07 8.55
CA LEU A 351 -3.84 -18.64 7.90
C LEU A 351 -3.93 -19.31 6.54
N ASP A 352 -5.10 -19.83 6.19
CA ASP A 352 -5.39 -20.32 4.83
C ASP A 352 -6.84 -20.00 4.47
N PHE A 353 -7.03 -18.95 3.70
CA PHE A 353 -8.35 -18.43 3.32
C PHE A 353 -8.54 -18.49 1.82
N LEU A 354 -9.69 -19.01 1.42
CA LEU A 354 -10.24 -18.84 0.08
C LEU A 354 -11.25 -17.69 0.12
N THR A 355 -11.18 -16.82 -0.88
CA THR A 355 -12.16 -15.77 -1.12
C THR A 355 -12.77 -16.01 -2.49
N ILE A 356 -14.10 -15.98 -2.57
CA ILE A 356 -14.82 -16.00 -3.83
C ILE A 356 -15.76 -14.81 -3.87
N GLY A 357 -15.78 -14.10 -4.98
CA GLY A 357 -16.68 -12.97 -5.16
C GLY A 357 -17.02 -12.75 -6.61
N GLY A 358 -18.12 -12.06 -6.85
CA GLY A 358 -18.54 -11.76 -8.20
C GLY A 358 -19.81 -10.95 -8.21
N ALA A 359 -20.11 -10.39 -9.36
CA ALA A 359 -21.37 -9.71 -9.59
C ALA A 359 -21.81 -9.87 -11.03
N PHE A 360 -23.09 -9.65 -11.29
CA PHE A 360 -23.68 -9.68 -12.62
C PHE A 360 -24.86 -8.72 -12.72
N ARG A 361 -25.15 -8.28 -13.94
CA ARG A 361 -26.36 -7.52 -14.27
C ARG A 361 -27.47 -8.44 -14.74
N THR A 362 -28.70 -8.10 -14.39
CA THR A 362 -29.90 -8.70 -14.94
C THR A 362 -30.55 -7.78 -15.98
N PRO A 363 -31.40 -8.31 -16.88
CA PRO A 363 -32.18 -7.49 -17.80
C PRO A 363 -33.20 -6.56 -17.11
N LEU A 364 -33.56 -6.85 -15.85
CA LEU A 364 -34.61 -6.16 -15.09
C LEU A 364 -34.07 -4.97 -14.27
N GLY A 365 -32.95 -4.37 -14.68
CA GLY A 365 -32.36 -3.21 -13.98
C GLY A 365 -31.65 -3.53 -12.66
N TRP A 366 -31.53 -4.82 -12.28
CA TRP A 366 -30.79 -5.23 -11.08
C TRP A 366 -29.32 -5.53 -11.39
N THR A 367 -28.44 -5.10 -10.49
CA THR A 367 -27.05 -5.54 -10.43
C THR A 367 -26.84 -6.23 -9.08
N ILE A 368 -26.47 -7.50 -9.10
CA ILE A 368 -26.36 -8.34 -7.89
C ILE A 368 -24.92 -8.81 -7.78
N GLY A 369 -24.37 -8.76 -6.58
CA GLY A 369 -23.03 -9.25 -6.27
C GLY A 369 -22.96 -9.90 -4.91
N ALA A 370 -22.00 -10.80 -4.75
CA ALA A 370 -21.72 -11.47 -3.50
C ALA A 370 -20.23 -11.68 -3.33
N LYS A 371 -19.77 -11.76 -2.08
CA LYS A 371 -18.41 -12.13 -1.71
C LYS A 371 -18.44 -12.96 -0.44
N SER A 372 -17.72 -14.07 -0.46
CA SER A 372 -17.63 -15.00 0.67
C SER A 372 -16.17 -15.26 0.98
N TYR A 373 -15.88 -15.37 2.28
CA TYR A 373 -14.60 -15.80 2.80
C TYR A 373 -14.79 -17.20 3.38
N TYR A 374 -13.84 -18.09 3.12
CA TYR A 374 -13.85 -19.47 3.60
C TYR A 374 -12.48 -19.78 4.21
N ASP A 375 -12.49 -20.11 5.51
CA ASP A 375 -11.31 -20.57 6.22
C ASP A 375 -11.13 -22.07 5.94
N ILE A 376 -10.12 -22.42 5.15
CA ILE A 376 -9.85 -23.80 4.74
C ILE A 376 -9.48 -24.64 5.95
N ARG A 377 -8.85 -24.05 6.98
CA ARG A 377 -8.40 -24.78 8.16
C ARG A 377 -9.55 -25.12 9.10
N THR A 378 -10.45 -24.17 9.34
CA THR A 378 -11.56 -24.39 10.27
C THR A 378 -12.80 -24.95 9.59
N GLY A 379 -12.85 -24.95 8.25
CA GLY A 379 -14.01 -25.37 7.46
C GLY A 379 -15.19 -24.40 7.53
N ASN A 380 -15.00 -23.22 8.12
CA ASN A 380 -16.05 -22.25 8.38
C ASN A 380 -15.97 -21.05 7.42
N SER A 381 -17.12 -20.47 7.09
CA SER A 381 -17.20 -19.20 6.37
C SER A 381 -17.36 -18.06 7.38
N PRO A 382 -16.31 -17.27 7.66
CA PRO A 382 -16.39 -16.21 8.66
C PRO A 382 -17.26 -15.02 8.23
N GLU A 383 -17.40 -14.79 6.92
CA GLU A 383 -18.10 -13.62 6.38
C GLU A 383 -18.69 -13.92 4.99
N LEU A 384 -19.95 -13.52 4.79
CA LEU A 384 -20.66 -13.51 3.51
C LEU A 384 -21.34 -12.15 3.34
N ASP A 385 -20.96 -11.45 2.28
CA ASP A 385 -21.58 -10.21 1.82
C ASP A 385 -22.42 -10.47 0.57
N VAL A 386 -23.65 -9.96 0.53
CA VAL A 386 -24.50 -9.96 -0.66
C VAL A 386 -25.07 -8.56 -0.84
N ALA A 387 -25.02 -8.04 -2.05
CA ALA A 387 -25.53 -6.72 -2.39
C ALA A 387 -26.31 -6.75 -3.71
N GLY A 388 -27.39 -6.01 -3.78
CA GLY A 388 -28.18 -5.79 -4.98
C GLY A 388 -28.49 -4.31 -5.14
N VAL A 389 -28.34 -3.77 -6.34
CA VAL A 389 -28.78 -2.40 -6.67
C VAL A 389 -29.74 -2.48 -7.85
N TYR A 390 -30.95 -1.98 -7.66
CA TYR A 390 -31.90 -1.70 -8.73
C TYR A 390 -31.76 -0.26 -9.17
N GLN A 391 -31.61 -0.03 -10.47
CA GLN A 391 -31.71 1.29 -11.09
C GLN A 391 -32.91 1.29 -12.03
N ASN A 392 -33.76 2.31 -11.92
CA ASN A 392 -34.85 2.49 -12.87
C ASN A 392 -34.33 2.98 -14.24
N ASP A 393 -35.14 2.87 -15.28
CA ASP A 393 -34.72 3.15 -16.68
C ASP A 393 -34.15 4.56 -16.88
N CYS A 394 -34.78 5.58 -16.27
CA CYS A 394 -34.27 6.95 -16.35
C CYS A 394 -33.08 7.22 -15.43
N ARG A 395 -32.67 6.24 -14.61
CA ARG A 395 -31.63 6.32 -13.58
C ARG A 395 -31.84 7.51 -12.66
N CYS A 396 -33.10 7.83 -12.39
CA CYS A 396 -33.52 8.93 -11.54
C CYS A 396 -33.55 8.51 -10.07
N TRP A 397 -33.76 7.22 -9.79
CA TRP A 397 -33.67 6.67 -8.45
C TRP A 397 -33.07 5.26 -8.46
N SER A 398 -32.51 4.85 -7.32
CA SER A 398 -32.08 3.47 -7.11
C SER A 398 -32.38 2.97 -5.71
N LEU A 399 -32.58 1.66 -5.63
CA LEU A 399 -32.72 0.93 -4.37
C LEU A 399 -31.54 -0.03 -4.23
N GLY A 400 -30.69 0.21 -3.24
CA GLY A 400 -29.66 -0.71 -2.81
C GLY A 400 -30.19 -1.59 -1.68
N LEU A 401 -29.98 -2.90 -1.77
CA LEU A 401 -30.21 -3.87 -0.72
C LEU A 401 -28.87 -4.53 -0.40
N TYR A 402 -28.56 -4.75 0.87
CA TYR A 402 -27.40 -5.53 1.23
C TYR A 402 -27.63 -6.38 2.47
N TYR A 403 -26.97 -7.53 2.46
CA TYR A 403 -26.98 -8.54 3.50
C TYR A 403 -25.54 -8.87 3.86
N VAL A 404 -25.25 -8.86 5.16
CA VAL A 404 -23.94 -9.25 5.68
C VAL A 404 -24.15 -10.29 6.76
N LYS A 405 -23.49 -11.43 6.61
CA LYS A 405 -23.43 -12.49 7.61
C LYS A 405 -22.02 -12.62 8.12
N PHE A 406 -21.85 -12.43 9.42
CA PHE A 406 -20.65 -12.83 10.16
C PHE A 406 -20.95 -14.16 10.89
N GLN A 407 -19.98 -14.69 11.62
CA GLN A 407 -20.17 -15.92 12.40
C GLN A 407 -21.21 -15.77 13.52
N ASP A 408 -21.29 -14.58 14.11
CA ASP A 408 -22.06 -14.27 15.32
C ASP A 408 -23.29 -13.39 15.06
N ARG A 409 -23.41 -12.78 13.87
CA ARG A 409 -24.48 -11.82 13.56
C ARG A 409 -24.85 -11.78 12.09
N MET A 410 -26.08 -11.38 11.82
CA MET A 410 -26.61 -11.13 10.48
C MET A 410 -27.21 -9.72 10.41
N GLN A 411 -27.04 -9.06 9.28
CA GLN A 411 -27.54 -7.70 9.05
C GLN A 411 -28.24 -7.61 7.71
N TYR A 412 -29.41 -6.97 7.70
CA TYR A 412 -30.21 -6.67 6.50
C TYR A 412 -30.43 -5.17 6.44
N ASN A 413 -30.15 -4.57 5.30
CA ASN A 413 -30.22 -3.12 5.16
C ASN A 413 -30.64 -2.74 3.74
N PHE A 414 -31.21 -1.53 3.62
CA PHE A 414 -31.57 -0.94 2.34
C PHE A 414 -31.08 0.51 2.26
N MET A 415 -31.00 1.02 1.03
CA MET A 415 -30.60 2.39 0.70
C MET A 415 -31.46 2.87 -0.46
N LEU A 416 -32.03 4.06 -0.35
CA LEU A 416 -32.74 4.72 -1.44
C LEU A 416 -31.93 5.93 -1.90
N SER A 417 -31.67 6.05 -3.20
CA SER A 417 -31.00 7.20 -3.79
C SER A 417 -31.93 7.90 -4.77
N LEU A 418 -32.00 9.23 -4.67
CA LEU A 418 -32.69 10.10 -5.61
C LEU A 418 -31.65 10.96 -6.34
N THR A 419 -31.48 10.71 -7.62
CA THR A 419 -30.45 11.33 -8.45
C THR A 419 -30.69 12.82 -8.57
N GLY A 420 -29.70 13.62 -8.18
CA GLY A 420 -29.79 15.09 -8.22
C GLY A 420 -30.25 15.74 -6.92
N LEU A 421 -30.77 14.98 -5.93
CA LEU A 421 -31.09 15.49 -4.59
C LEU A 421 -29.97 15.25 -3.56
N GLY A 422 -28.95 14.46 -3.93
CA GLY A 422 -27.81 14.13 -3.09
C GLY A 422 -27.73 12.64 -2.77
N ALA A 423 -26.57 12.19 -2.31
CA ALA A 423 -26.36 10.83 -1.82
C ALA A 423 -25.65 10.89 -0.45
N THR A 424 -26.08 10.07 0.50
CA THR A 424 -25.42 9.92 1.79
C THR A 424 -24.57 8.66 1.77
N GLU A 425 -23.26 8.80 1.96
CA GLU A 425 -22.39 7.64 2.13
C GLU A 425 -22.53 7.09 3.55
N SER A 426 -22.80 5.79 3.66
CA SER A 426 -22.83 5.03 4.90
C SER A 426 -21.85 3.85 4.81
N PHE A 427 -21.63 3.14 5.93
CA PHE A 427 -20.87 1.88 5.91
C PHE A 427 -21.45 0.88 4.89
N GLY A 428 -22.79 0.75 4.83
CA GLY A 428 -23.48 -0.07 3.85
C GLY A 428 -23.18 0.34 2.40
N THR A 429 -23.13 1.65 2.15
CA THR A 429 -22.77 2.20 0.84
C THR A 429 -21.38 1.74 0.40
N GLN A 430 -20.41 1.68 1.32
CA GLN A 430 -19.05 1.21 1.01
C GLN A 430 -19.00 -0.27 0.61
N ILE A 431 -19.80 -1.13 1.26
CA ILE A 431 -19.89 -2.56 0.92
C ILE A 431 -20.46 -2.75 -0.48
N VAL A 432 -21.60 -2.12 -0.76
CA VAL A 432 -22.25 -2.20 -2.07
C VAL A 432 -21.35 -1.62 -3.15
N LYS A 433 -20.67 -0.49 -2.87
CA LYS A 433 -19.69 0.11 -3.76
C LYS A 433 -18.53 -0.83 -4.02
N ALA A 434 -17.94 -1.46 -3.00
CA ALA A 434 -16.82 -2.39 -3.18
C ALA A 434 -17.19 -3.61 -4.06
N LEU A 435 -18.39 -4.16 -3.88
CA LEU A 435 -18.89 -5.30 -4.66
C LEU A 435 -19.29 -4.93 -6.09
N LEU A 436 -19.99 -3.81 -6.29
CA LEU A 436 -20.67 -3.54 -7.56
C LEU A 436 -19.94 -2.50 -8.44
N SER A 437 -18.99 -1.73 -7.90
CA SER A 437 -18.23 -0.74 -8.68
C SER A 437 -17.52 -1.29 -9.92
N PRO A 438 -16.96 -2.53 -9.93
CA PRO A 438 -16.35 -3.09 -11.14
C PRO A 438 -17.32 -3.15 -12.34
N ILE A 439 -18.62 -3.23 -12.07
CA ILE A 439 -19.68 -3.29 -13.06
C ILE A 439 -20.35 -1.94 -13.27
N LEU A 440 -20.60 -1.17 -12.21
CA LEU A 440 -21.39 0.07 -12.24
C LEU A 440 -20.54 1.33 -12.50
N GLN A 441 -19.31 1.16 -12.99
CA GLN A 441 -18.40 2.26 -13.23
C GLN A 441 -18.98 3.32 -14.17
N GLY A 442 -18.93 4.59 -13.73
CA GLY A 442 -19.36 5.74 -14.53
C GLY A 442 -20.88 5.87 -14.70
N GLU A 443 -21.67 5.05 -14.00
CA GLU A 443 -23.12 5.12 -14.08
C GLU A 443 -23.72 6.22 -13.19
N ARG A 444 -24.91 6.68 -13.60
CA ARG A 444 -25.74 7.61 -12.84
C ARG A 444 -26.74 6.87 -11.95
N GLY A 445 -27.25 7.57 -10.95
CA GLY A 445 -28.26 7.06 -10.03
C GLY A 445 -27.78 5.94 -9.14
N LEU A 446 -26.52 6.01 -8.70
CA LEU A 446 -25.97 5.09 -7.71
C LEU A 446 -26.12 5.70 -6.31
N PRO A 447 -26.22 4.87 -5.25
CA PRO A 447 -26.30 5.35 -3.87
C PRO A 447 -24.98 5.91 -3.32
N TRP A 448 -23.97 6.12 -4.18
CA TRP A 448 -22.71 6.80 -3.86
C TRP A 448 -22.39 7.85 -4.93
N PRO A 449 -21.61 8.89 -4.59
CA PRO A 449 -21.12 9.87 -5.55
C PRO A 449 -20.31 9.20 -6.67
N THR A 450 -20.65 9.50 -7.92
CA THR A 450 -19.84 9.18 -9.09
C THR A 450 -19.20 10.46 -9.63
N PRO A 451 -17.93 10.44 -10.05
CA PRO A 451 -17.29 11.61 -10.63
C PRO A 451 -18.05 12.04 -11.89
N PHE A 452 -18.49 13.30 -11.91
CA PHE A 452 -19.13 13.90 -13.09
C PHE A 452 -18.17 13.87 -14.27
N VAL A 453 -18.39 12.98 -15.23
CA VAL A 453 -17.75 13.08 -16.54
C VAL A 453 -18.42 14.26 -17.25
N LYS A 454 -17.76 15.44 -17.27
CA LYS A 454 -18.12 16.49 -18.23
C LYS A 454 -18.03 15.86 -19.62
N ARG A 455 -19.15 15.76 -20.34
CA ARG A 455 -19.10 15.51 -21.79
C ARG A 455 -18.23 16.63 -22.38
N SER A 456 -17.18 16.26 -23.11
CA SER A 456 -16.53 17.22 -23.99
C SER A 456 -17.61 17.85 -24.89
N PRO A 457 -17.57 19.19 -25.12
CA PRO A 457 -18.47 19.78 -26.09
C PRO A 457 -18.28 19.08 -27.45
N PRO A 458 -19.35 18.96 -28.27
CA PRO A 458 -19.21 18.40 -29.61
C PRO A 458 -18.06 19.12 -30.32
N ALA A 459 -17.18 18.35 -30.96
CA ALA A 459 -16.06 18.88 -31.71
C ALA A 459 -16.57 19.97 -32.66
N GLN A 460 -16.00 21.18 -32.55
CA GLN A 460 -16.25 22.21 -33.55
C GLN A 460 -15.88 21.65 -34.92
N PRO A 461 -16.71 21.86 -35.96
CA PRO A 461 -16.34 21.46 -37.31
C PRO A 461 -15.02 22.14 -37.68
N PRO A 462 -14.15 21.47 -38.46
CA PRO A 462 -12.88 22.04 -38.87
C PRO A 462 -13.11 23.37 -39.60
N PRO A 463 -12.25 24.38 -39.39
CA PRO A 463 -12.35 25.62 -40.14
C PRO A 463 -12.22 25.31 -41.64
N ALA A 464 -13.12 25.92 -42.43
CA ALA A 464 -13.11 25.80 -43.87
C ALA A 464 -11.73 26.21 -44.41
N THR A 465 -11.09 25.30 -45.14
CA THR A 465 -9.88 25.57 -45.91
C THR A 465 -10.19 26.59 -46.99
N THR A 466 -9.89 27.87 -46.76
CA THR A 466 -9.66 28.80 -47.86
C THR A 466 -8.27 28.52 -48.42
N THR A 467 -8.25 27.92 -49.61
CA THR A 467 -7.07 27.90 -50.49
C THR A 467 -7.15 29.14 -51.41
N PRO A 468 -6.02 29.62 -51.93
CA PRO A 468 -5.65 31.04 -52.04
C PRO A 468 -6.55 31.92 -52.91
#